data_AF-A0A3L7X567-F1
#
_entry.id   AF-A0A3L7X567-F1
#
_cell.length_a   1.000
_cell.length_b   1.000
_cell.length_c   1.000
_cell.angle_alpha   90.00
_cell.angle_beta   90.00
_cell.angle_gamma   90.00
#
_symmetry.space_group_name_H-M   'P 1'
#
loop_
_entity.id
_entity.type
_entity.pdbx_description
1 polymer ?
#
loop_
_entity_poly.entity_id
_entity_poly.type
_entity_poly.pdbx_seq_one_letter_code
_entity_poly.pdbx_strand_id
1 'polypeptide(L)'
;MAFLFSLLCNTLLNRLFLGWAQGEINAQIGEMQSAAFDSPGFESPLPASVLAAGGGLLVGQMALGRGVWKLSGGQALLSLLLGAAAAVSLDILRPKAT
;
A
#
# COMPACT_ATOMS: atom_id res chain seq x y z
N MET A 1 14.59 3.80 19.45
CA MET A 1 14.17 2.39 19.18
C MET A 1 12.75 2.28 18.66
N ALA A 2 11.71 2.80 19.34
CA ALA A 2 10.31 2.69 18.88
C ALA A 2 10.07 3.19 17.44
N PHE A 3 10.72 4.28 17.04
CA PHE A 3 10.66 4.80 15.68
C PHE A 3 11.14 3.80 14.62
N LEU A 4 12.27 3.11 14.87
CA LEU A 4 12.82 2.13 13.93
C LEU A 4 11.91 0.90 13.81
N PHE A 5 11.31 0.46 14.91
CA PHE A 5 10.32 -0.61 14.86
C PHE A 5 9.08 -0.21 14.05
N SER A 6 8.53 0.98 14.31
CA SER A 6 7.41 1.54 13.53
C SER A 6 7.77 1.62 12.04
N LEU A 7 8.96 2.12 11.71
CA LEU A 7 9.48 2.19 10.34
C LEU A 7 9.51 0.81 9.67
N LEU A 8 10.13 -0.19 10.33
CA LEU A 8 10.26 -1.55 9.79
C LEU A 8 8.88 -2.21 9.59
N CYS A 9 7.97 -2.06 10.55
CA CYS A 9 6.60 -2.53 10.43
C CYS A 9 5.89 -1.86 9.26
N ASN A 10 6.01 -0.54 9.12
CA ASN A 10 5.42 0.19 8.00
C ASN A 10 5.99 -0.28 6.67
N THR A 11 7.31 -0.49 6.55
CA THR A 11 7.93 -1.03 5.33
C THR A 11 7.37 -2.40 4.96
N LEU A 12 7.30 -3.32 5.94
CA LEU A 12 6.80 -4.67 5.70
C LEU A 12 5.33 -4.67 5.27
N LEU A 13 4.49 -3.94 6.00
CA LEU A 13 3.05 -3.85 5.72
C LEU A 13 2.78 -3.19 4.37
N ASN A 14 3.48 -2.10 4.04
CA ASN A 14 3.35 -1.46 2.73
C ASN A 14 3.79 -2.40 1.60
N ARG A 15 4.85 -3.18 1.78
CA ARG A 15 5.30 -4.14 0.77
C ARG A 15 4.26 -5.25 0.53
N LEU A 16 3.68 -5.81 1.59
CA LEU A 16 2.62 -6.81 1.48
C LEU A 16 1.38 -6.24 0.80
N PHE A 17 1.00 -5.02 1.17
CA PHE A 17 -0.11 -4.30 0.55
C PHE A 17 0.13 -4.06 -0.94
N LEU A 18 1.32 -3.58 -1.34
CA LEU A 18 1.66 -3.34 -2.75
C LEU A 18 1.57 -4.62 -3.59
N GLY A 19 2.11 -5.74 -3.09
CA GLY A 19 2.04 -7.02 -3.79
C GLY A 19 0.61 -7.54 -3.95
N TRP A 20 -0.22 -7.43 -2.91
CA TRP A 20 -1.63 -7.80 -2.99
C TRP A 20 -2.43 -6.87 -3.93
N ALA A 21 -2.24 -5.55 -3.79
CA ALA A 21 -2.94 -4.55 -4.59
C ALA A 21 -2.62 -4.66 -6.08
N GLN A 22 -1.37 -4.98 -6.45
CA GLN A 22 -1.01 -5.26 -7.84
C GLN A 22 -1.82 -6.44 -8.40
N GLY A 23 -2.03 -7.50 -7.61
CA GLY A 23 -2.87 -8.63 -8.01
C GLY A 23 -4.31 -8.23 -8.29
N GLU A 24 -4.92 -7.47 -7.38
CA GLU A 24 -6.30 -6.99 -7.51
C GLU A 24 -6.47 -6.04 -8.70
N ILE A 25 -5.55 -5.09 -8.89
CA ILE A 25 -5.57 -4.15 -10.01
C ILE A 25 -5.45 -4.90 -11.34
N ASN A 26 -4.54 -5.88 -11.44
CA ASN A 26 -4.39 -6.67 -12.65
C ASN A 26 -5.63 -7.50 -12.98
N ALA A 27 -6.31 -8.05 -11.96
CA ALA A 27 -7.58 -8.75 -12.14
C ALA A 27 -8.65 -7.82 -12.71
N GLN A 28 -8.80 -6.63 -12.12
CA GLN A 28 -9.77 -5.65 -12.60
C GLN A 28 -9.46 -5.13 -14.01
N ILE A 29 -8.18 -4.90 -14.33
CA ILE A 29 -7.78 -4.52 -15.69
C ILE A 29 -8.12 -5.65 -16.68
N GLY A 30 -7.93 -6.91 -16.30
CA GLY A 30 -8.32 -8.07 -17.10
C GLY A 30 -9.84 -8.11 -17.37
N GLU A 31 -10.65 -7.87 -16.35
CA GLU A 31 -12.12 -7.78 -16.47
C GLU A 31 -12.52 -6.62 -17.39
N MET A 32 -11.93 -5.43 -17.21
CA MET A 32 -12.17 -4.28 -18.08
C MET A 32 -11.80 -4.54 -19.54
N GLN A 33 -10.69 -5.22 -19.79
CA GLN A 33 -10.28 -5.57 -21.15
C GLN A 33 -11.26 -6.56 -21.79
N SER A 34 -11.82 -7.50 -21.00
CA SER A 34 -12.85 -8.42 -21.48
C SER A 34 -14.20 -7.73 -21.73
N ALA A 35 -14.56 -6.76 -20.89
CA ALA A 35 -15.81 -6.01 -20.95
C ALA A 35 -15.76 -4.78 -21.88
N ALA A 36 -14.58 -4.39 -22.36
CA ALA A 36 -14.38 -3.26 -23.27
C ALA A 36 -15.16 -3.38 -24.59
N PHE A 37 -15.59 -4.59 -24.96
CA PHE A 37 -16.47 -4.83 -26.11
C PHE A 37 -17.93 -4.42 -25.86
N ASP A 38 -18.39 -4.39 -24.60
CA ASP A 38 -19.79 -4.13 -24.23
C ASP A 38 -20.02 -2.73 -23.62
N SER A 39 -19.07 -2.15 -22.88
CA SER A 39 -19.20 -0.77 -22.39
C SER A 39 -17.85 -0.06 -22.11
N PRO A 40 -17.31 0.70 -23.07
CA PRO A 40 -16.03 1.38 -22.87
C PRO A 40 -16.14 2.51 -21.83
N GLY A 41 -15.43 2.36 -20.71
CA GLY A 41 -15.10 3.44 -19.79
C GLY A 41 -15.97 3.61 -18.54
N PHE A 42 -16.82 2.64 -18.18
CA PHE A 42 -17.70 2.79 -17.02
C PHE A 42 -17.04 2.46 -15.68
N GLU A 43 -16.01 1.60 -15.67
CA GLU A 43 -15.39 1.11 -14.44
C GLU A 43 -14.06 1.82 -14.12
N SER A 44 -13.78 2.03 -12.83
CA SER A 44 -12.52 2.62 -12.34
C SER A 44 -11.39 1.59 -12.36
N PRO A 45 -10.19 1.91 -12.88
CA PRO A 45 -9.07 0.95 -12.96
C PRO A 45 -8.45 0.64 -11.59
N LEU A 46 -8.83 1.40 -10.56
CA LEU A 46 -8.50 1.13 -9.18
C LEU A 46 -9.69 0.47 -8.49
N PRO A 47 -9.53 -0.74 -7.94
CA PRO A 47 -10.59 -1.43 -7.24
C PRO A 47 -10.96 -0.67 -5.97
N ALA A 48 -12.25 -0.61 -5.64
CA ALA A 48 -12.70 0.00 -4.39
C ALA A 48 -12.10 -0.70 -3.15
N SER A 49 -11.85 -2.01 -3.26
CA SER A 49 -11.15 -2.82 -2.24
C SER A 49 -9.74 -2.29 -1.96
N VAL A 50 -8.98 -1.94 -3.00
CA VAL A 50 -7.62 -1.39 -2.89
C VAL A 50 -7.65 -0.02 -2.22
N LEU A 51 -8.59 0.85 -2.58
CA LEU A 51 -8.73 2.17 -1.96
C LEU A 51 -9.10 2.07 -0.47
N ALA A 52 -10.06 1.21 -0.14
CA ALA A 52 -10.48 0.99 1.25
C ALA A 52 -9.35 0.40 2.10
N ALA A 53 -8.66 -0.63 1.58
CA ALA A 53 -7.53 -1.25 2.26
C ALA A 53 -6.35 -0.27 2.43
N GLY A 54 -6.02 0.52 1.40
CA GLY A 54 -4.96 1.53 1.47
C GLY A 54 -5.26 2.63 2.49
N GLY A 55 -6.50 3.15 2.51
CA GLY A 55 -6.95 4.12 3.51
C GLY A 55 -6.90 3.55 4.93
N GLY A 56 -7.38 2.31 5.11
CA GLY A 56 -7.34 1.61 6.39
C GLY A 56 -5.91 1.38 6.88
N LEU A 57 -4.99 1.01 5.98
CA LEU A 57 -3.58 0.82 6.28
C LEU A 57 -2.94 2.13 6.77
N LEU A 58 -3.16 3.24 6.07
CA LEU A 58 -2.62 4.55 6.43
C LEU A 58 -3.10 5.02 7.81
N VAL A 59 -4.41 4.96 8.03
CA VAL A 59 -5.01 5.35 9.32
C VAL A 59 -4.53 4.43 10.43
N GLY A 60 -4.49 3.11 10.18
CA GLY A 60 -4.03 2.11 11.13
C GLY A 60 -2.56 2.32 11.52
N GLN A 61 -1.66 2.53 10.56
CA GLN A 61 -0.25 2.79 10.82
C GLN A 61 -0.04 4.08 11.63
N MET A 62 -0.78 5.14 11.31
CA MET A 62 -0.72 6.39 12.06
C MET A 62 -1.25 6.24 13.49
N ALA A 63 -2.36 5.50 13.67
CA ALA A 63 -2.93 5.20 14.97
C ALA A 63 -1.99 4.33 15.83
N LEU A 64 -1.37 3.30 15.25
CA LEU A 64 -0.40 2.45 15.93
C LEU A 64 0.87 3.24 16.31
N GLY A 65 1.38 4.06 15.40
CA GLY A 65 2.53 4.95 15.63
C GLY A 65 2.32 5.86 16.83
N ARG A 66 1.16 6.51 16.90
CA ARG A 66 0.82 7.44 17.99
C ARG A 66 0.39 6.74 19.28
N GLY A 67 -0.39 5.66 19.18
CA GLY A 67 -1.00 4.98 20.32
C GLY A 67 -0.09 3.96 20.97
N VAL A 68 0.40 2.99 20.18
CA VAL A 68 1.20 1.86 20.68
C VAL A 68 2.64 2.28 20.90
N TRP A 69 3.25 2.90 19.89
CA TRP A 69 4.66 3.30 19.96
C TRP A 69 4.89 4.68 20.58
N LYS A 70 3.80 5.38 20.95
CA LYS A 70 3.82 6.71 21.60
C LYS A 70 4.70 7.72 20.86
N LEU A 71 4.77 7.62 19.53
CA LEU A 71 5.54 8.54 18.72
C LEU A 71 4.84 9.90 18.64
N SER A 72 5.62 10.97 18.53
CA SER A 72 5.07 12.28 18.20
C SER A 72 4.40 12.25 16.82
N GLY A 73 3.42 13.12 16.57
CA GLY A 73 2.71 13.12 15.29
C GLY A 73 3.64 13.24 14.08
N GLY A 74 4.68 14.08 14.18
CA GLY A 74 5.71 14.21 13.15
C GLY A 74 6.54 12.94 12.99
N GLN A 75 6.93 12.27 14.08
CA GLN A 75 7.68 11.01 14.01
C GLN A 75 6.85 9.87 13.41
N ALA A 76 5.58 9.77 13.78
CA ALA A 76 4.68 8.76 13.22
C ALA A 76 4.53 8.95 11.69
N LEU A 77 4.25 10.19 11.26
CA LEU A 77 4.15 10.54 9.84
C LEU A 77 5.45 10.24 9.08
N LEU A 78 6.60 10.63 9.64
CA LEU A 78 7.89 10.43 9.00
C LEU A 78 8.25 8.94 8.90
N SER A 79 7.91 8.13 9.92
CA SER A 79 8.07 6.68 9.86
C SER A 79 7.18 6.02 8.82
N LEU A 80 5.99 6.58 8.57
CA LEU A 80 5.07 6.11 7.54
C LEU A 80 5.61 6.42 6.15
N LEU A 81 6.03 7.67 5.92
CA LEU A 81 6.58 8.11 4.63
C LEU A 81 7.86 7.36 4.28
N LEU A 82 8.80 7.23 5.21
CA LEU A 82 10.04 6.48 4.99
C LEU A 82 9.75 4.99 4.79
N GLY A 83 8.79 4.43 5.52
CA GLY A 83 8.40 3.03 5.37
C GLY A 83 7.78 2.75 4.00
N ALA A 84 6.90 3.63 3.52
CA ALA A 84 6.33 3.56 2.19
C ALA A 84 7.41 3.70 1.10
N ALA A 85 8.30 4.70 1.22
CA ALA A 85 9.40 4.89 0.27
C ALA A 85 10.34 3.68 0.23
N ALA A 86 10.67 3.10 1.39
CA ALA A 86 11.48 1.89 1.47
C ALA A 86 10.77 0.69 0.83
N ALA A 87 9.47 0.50 1.08
CA ALA A 87 8.69 -0.58 0.48
C ALA A 87 8.66 -0.49 -1.04
N VAL A 88 8.38 0.70 -1.59
CA VAL A 88 8.40 0.96 -3.04
C VAL A 88 9.79 0.70 -3.62
N SER A 89 10.84 1.19 -2.96
CA SER A 89 12.22 0.98 -3.41
C SER A 89 12.57 -0.50 -3.46
N LEU A 90 12.19 -1.27 -2.44
CA LEU A 90 12.41 -2.72 -2.39
C LEU A 90 11.61 -3.47 -3.47
N ASP A 91 10.42 -3.01 -3.81
CA ASP A 91 9.61 -3.63 -4.87
C ASP A 91 10.18 -3.34 -6.25
N ILE A 92 10.64 -2.12 -6.51
CA ILE A 92 11.30 -1.73 -7.77
C ILE A 92 12.64 -2.46 -7.95
N LEU A 93 13.43 -2.58 -6.89
CA LEU A 93 14.74 -3.24 -6.91
C LEU A 93 14.64 -4.77 -6.93
N ARG A 94 13.43 -5.34 -6.73
CA ARG A 94 13.25 -6.78 -6.76
C ARG A 94 13.51 -7.30 -8.18
N PRO A 95 14.47 -8.21 -8.38
CA PRO A 95 14.65 -8.83 -9.68
C PRO A 95 13.38 -9.57 -10.06
N LYS A 96 12.83 -9.27 -11.24
CA LYS A 96 11.78 -10.09 -11.85
C LYS A 96 12.42 -11.44 -12.15
N ALA A 97 11.97 -12.49 -11.48
CA ALA A 97 12.39 -13.85 -11.82
C ALA A 97 11.94 -14.11 -13.27
N THR A 98 12.91 -14.16 -14.17
CA THR A 98 12.75 -14.56 -15.58
C THR A 98 12.43 -16.04 -15.68
#